data_AF-A0A8T7A7C1-F1
#
_entry.id   AF-A0A8T7A7C1-F1
#
_cell.length_a   1.000
_cell.length_b   1.000
_cell.length_c   1.000
_cell.angle_alpha   90.00
_cell.angle_beta   90.00
_cell.angle_gamma   90.00
#
_symmetry.space_group_name_H-M   'P 1'
#
loop_
_entity.id
_entity.type
_entity.pdbx_description
1 polymer ?
#
loop_
_entity_poly.entity_id
_entity_poly.type
_entity_poly.pdbx_seq_one_letter_code
_entity_poly.pdbx_strand_id
1 'polypeptide(L)'
;DFPEDRVPQCEEVSKVLREKTGWEVAPVPALINFPRFFGLLANKRFPAATFIRTRDELDYLQEPDIFHELFGHTPHLTDPRFAAFTHAYGRAGVMANQKDQAMLARLYWFTVEFGLIDSGEGLRTYGAGIVSSIGETQYALHSDKPVRKPFDPIDVLRTPYRIDIYQPVYFVLESFDQLFELAQQDLLGLINQARELGMHEPLFPPPEKVA
;
A
#
# COMPACT_ATOMS: atom_id res chain seq x y z
N ASP A 1 4.43 9.85 17.60
CA ASP A 1 3.84 9.96 18.95
C ASP A 1 2.33 9.76 18.89
N PHE A 2 1.88 8.56 18.49
CA PHE A 2 0.46 8.26 18.61
C PHE A 2 0.09 8.06 20.08
N PRO A 3 -1.15 8.41 20.49
CA PRO A 3 -1.66 8.04 21.80
C PRO A 3 -1.79 6.51 21.89
N GLU A 4 -1.49 5.94 23.06
CA GLU A 4 -1.54 4.50 23.31
C GLU A 4 -2.90 4.02 23.83
N ASP A 5 -3.77 4.95 24.25
CA ASP A 5 -5.01 4.69 25.01
C ASP A 5 -6.30 5.13 24.30
N ARG A 6 -6.19 5.70 23.09
CA ARG A 6 -7.33 6.16 22.28
C ARG A 6 -7.01 6.21 20.80
N VAL A 7 -8.05 6.29 19.97
CA VAL A 7 -7.89 6.59 18.53
C VAL A 7 -7.38 8.03 18.36
N PRO A 8 -6.27 8.26 17.63
CA PRO A 8 -5.83 9.61 17.29
C PRO A 8 -6.85 10.30 16.40
N GLN A 9 -7.06 11.60 16.61
CA GLN A 9 -7.92 12.39 15.74
C GLN A 9 -7.18 12.67 14.43
N CYS A 10 -7.88 12.63 13.28
CA CYS A 10 -7.26 12.87 11.97
C CYS A 10 -6.47 14.19 11.94
N GLU A 11 -6.98 15.24 12.60
CA GLU A 11 -6.30 16.54 12.64
C GLU A 11 -5.00 16.55 13.46
N GLU A 12 -4.89 15.71 14.51
CA GLU A 12 -3.65 15.53 15.27
C GLU A 12 -2.55 14.94 14.37
N VAL A 13 -2.91 13.95 13.55
CA VAL A 13 -2.02 13.33 12.57
C VAL A 13 -1.70 14.31 11.43
N SER A 14 -2.71 14.99 10.89
CA SER A 14 -2.55 15.96 9.81
C SER A 14 -1.61 17.10 10.16
N LYS A 15 -1.62 17.58 11.42
CA LYS A 15 -0.69 18.63 11.85
C LYS A 15 0.77 18.20 11.63
N VAL A 16 1.12 16.98 12.05
CA VAL A 16 2.48 16.44 11.87
C VAL A 16 2.80 16.23 10.40
N LEU A 17 1.87 15.65 9.62
CA LEU A 17 2.09 15.40 8.20
C LEU A 17 2.28 16.69 7.39
N ARG A 18 1.53 17.75 7.71
CA ARG A 18 1.66 19.06 7.03
C ARG A 18 3.03 19.68 7.27
N GLU A 19 3.52 19.59 8.51
CA GLU A 19 4.86 20.08 8.87
C GLU A 19 6.00 19.27 8.21
N LYS A 20 5.82 17.96 8.02
CA LYS A 20 6.88 17.08 7.48
C LYS A 20 6.94 17.05 5.96
N THR A 21 5.81 16.86 5.29
CA THR A 21 5.76 16.56 3.85
C THR A 21 4.64 17.31 3.10
N GLY A 22 3.87 18.12 3.82
CA GLY A 22 2.70 18.84 3.29
C GLY A 22 1.51 17.91 3.04
N TRP A 23 1.51 16.72 3.62
CA TRP A 23 0.37 15.79 3.58
C TRP A 23 -0.62 16.06 4.70
N GLU A 24 -1.85 15.58 4.55
CA GLU A 24 -2.83 15.55 5.63
C GLU A 24 -3.74 14.33 5.51
N VAL A 25 -4.46 13.99 6.58
CA VAL A 25 -5.48 12.96 6.58
C VAL A 25 -6.85 13.56 6.22
N ALA A 26 -7.55 12.93 5.29
CA ALA A 26 -8.92 13.27 4.91
C ALA A 26 -9.89 12.18 5.43
N PRO A 27 -10.77 12.48 6.41
CA PRO A 27 -11.75 11.51 6.87
C PRO A 27 -12.74 11.16 5.76
N VAL A 28 -13.03 9.86 5.61
CA VAL A 28 -14.01 9.33 4.65
C VAL A 28 -14.97 8.35 5.32
N PRO A 29 -16.24 8.27 4.88
CA PRO A 29 -17.27 7.53 5.60
C PRO A 29 -17.06 6.00 5.60
N ALA A 30 -16.32 5.46 4.62
CA ALA A 30 -15.84 4.08 4.49
C ALA A 30 -15.09 3.98 3.14
N LEU A 31 -15.27 2.89 2.39
CA LEU A 31 -14.78 2.71 1.02
C LEU A 31 -15.19 3.88 0.10
N ILE A 32 -14.21 4.41 -0.62
CA ILE A 32 -14.40 5.44 -1.64
C ILE A 32 -14.06 4.88 -3.03
N ASN A 33 -14.66 5.44 -4.07
CA ASN A 33 -14.35 5.04 -5.44
C ASN A 33 -12.94 5.49 -5.86
N PHE A 34 -12.38 4.81 -6.87
CA PHE A 34 -11.05 5.10 -7.41
C PHE A 34 -10.82 6.57 -7.79
N PRO A 35 -11.74 7.26 -8.51
CA PRO A 35 -11.54 8.66 -8.84
C PRO A 35 -11.36 9.55 -7.60
N ARG A 36 -12.15 9.32 -6.54
CA ARG A 36 -12.01 10.06 -5.28
C ARG A 36 -10.70 9.71 -4.56
N PHE A 37 -10.34 8.44 -4.51
CA PHE A 37 -9.09 7.97 -3.91
C PHE A 37 -7.87 8.63 -4.56
N PHE A 38 -7.73 8.50 -5.88
CA PHE A 38 -6.63 9.09 -6.62
C PHE A 38 -6.62 10.62 -6.52
N GLY A 39 -7.79 11.26 -6.58
CA GLY A 39 -7.92 12.71 -6.42
C GLY A 39 -7.44 13.19 -5.06
N LEU A 40 -7.69 12.46 -3.97
CA LEU A 40 -7.18 12.80 -2.65
C LEU A 40 -5.65 12.67 -2.59
N LEU A 41 -5.08 11.54 -3.02
CA LEU A 41 -3.63 11.34 -3.03
C LEU A 41 -2.90 12.35 -3.93
N ALA A 42 -3.47 12.68 -5.09
CA ALA A 42 -2.95 13.70 -6.01
C ALA A 42 -2.92 15.11 -5.40
N ASN A 43 -3.68 15.35 -4.33
CA ASN A 43 -3.70 16.60 -3.58
C ASN A 43 -3.02 16.47 -2.20
N LYS A 44 -2.21 15.42 -1.99
CA LYS A 44 -1.53 15.10 -0.72
C LYS A 44 -2.48 14.91 0.47
N ARG A 45 -3.63 14.31 0.22
CA ARG A 45 -4.64 13.99 1.24
C ARG A 45 -4.77 12.48 1.30
N PHE A 46 -4.42 11.88 2.44
CA PHE A 46 -4.55 10.45 2.64
C PHE A 46 -5.96 10.14 3.20
N PRO A 47 -6.81 9.36 2.48
CA PRO A 47 -8.13 9.01 2.98
C PRO A 47 -8.01 8.09 4.20
N ALA A 48 -8.79 8.35 5.24
CA ALA A 48 -8.91 7.44 6.39
C ALA A 48 -10.38 7.15 6.69
N ALA A 49 -10.76 5.87 6.65
CA ALA A 49 -12.08 5.43 7.04
C ALA A 49 -12.35 5.77 8.52
N THR A 50 -13.54 6.30 8.82
CA THR A 50 -13.88 6.78 10.17
C THR A 50 -14.63 5.74 11.01
N PHE A 51 -14.20 4.48 10.95
CA PHE A 51 -14.70 3.40 11.79
C PHE A 51 -13.54 2.54 12.32
N ILE A 52 -13.77 1.78 13.38
CA ILE A 52 -12.78 0.84 13.93
C ILE A 52 -13.39 -0.56 13.98
N ARG A 53 -12.57 -1.59 13.73
CA ARG A 53 -12.99 -2.99 13.77
C ARG A 53 -13.63 -3.37 15.09
N THR A 54 -14.53 -4.36 15.04
CA THR A 54 -15.10 -4.93 16.27
C THR A 54 -14.09 -5.85 16.96
N ARG A 55 -14.40 -6.29 18.18
CA ARG A 55 -13.53 -7.24 18.91
C ARG A 55 -13.43 -8.60 18.23
N ASP A 56 -14.48 -9.03 17.55
CA ASP A 56 -14.52 -10.32 16.85
C ASP A 56 -13.65 -10.31 15.58
N GLU A 57 -13.34 -9.12 15.07
CA GLU A 57 -12.54 -8.87 13.86
C GLU A 57 -11.10 -8.42 14.20
N LEU A 58 -10.67 -8.57 15.47
CA LEU A 58 -9.39 -8.05 15.93
C LEU A 58 -8.21 -8.63 15.14
N ASP A 59 -8.24 -9.94 14.91
CA ASP A 59 -7.18 -10.69 14.23
C ASP A 59 -7.16 -10.46 12.71
N TYR A 60 -8.34 -10.22 12.11
CA TYR A 60 -8.48 -9.95 10.68
C TYR A 60 -9.79 -9.22 10.38
N LEU A 61 -9.68 -8.13 9.63
CA LEU A 61 -10.80 -7.42 9.01
C LEU A 61 -10.46 -7.22 7.53
N GLN A 62 -11.41 -7.54 6.65
CA GLN A 62 -11.22 -7.39 5.20
C GLN A 62 -11.25 -5.91 4.76
N GLU A 63 -12.05 -5.09 5.42
CA GLU A 63 -12.16 -3.66 5.13
C GLU A 63 -11.10 -2.86 5.92
N PRO A 64 -10.44 -1.85 5.32
CA PRO A 64 -9.48 -1.03 6.04
C PRO A 64 -10.20 -0.13 7.04
N ASP A 65 -9.88 -0.28 8.32
CA ASP A 65 -10.39 0.54 9.41
C ASP A 65 -9.40 1.66 9.80
N ILE A 66 -9.81 2.55 10.70
CA ILE A 66 -8.99 3.70 11.11
C ILE A 66 -7.62 3.31 11.68
N PHE A 67 -7.49 2.11 12.28
CA PHE A 67 -6.20 1.62 12.74
C PHE A 67 -5.29 1.29 11.57
N HIS A 68 -5.77 0.53 10.58
CA HIS A 68 -5.02 0.27 9.35
C HIS A 68 -4.58 1.58 8.67
N GLU A 69 -5.50 2.54 8.54
CA GLU A 69 -5.22 3.80 7.85
C GLU A 69 -4.20 4.65 8.60
N LEU A 70 -4.43 4.93 9.89
CA LEU A 70 -3.58 5.84 10.65
C LEU A 70 -2.28 5.17 11.08
N PHE A 71 -2.34 3.99 11.68
CA PHE A 71 -1.16 3.30 12.18
C PHE A 71 -0.33 2.73 11.04
N GLY A 72 -0.98 2.15 10.01
CA GLY A 72 -0.28 1.46 8.93
C GLY A 72 0.36 2.39 7.90
N HIS A 73 -0.36 3.42 7.45
CA HIS A 73 0.11 4.26 6.34
C HIS A 73 0.80 5.54 6.78
N THR A 74 0.22 6.27 7.74
CA THR A 74 0.64 7.66 8.00
C THR A 74 2.05 7.84 8.57
N PRO A 75 2.66 6.89 9.32
CA PRO A 75 4.06 7.02 9.73
C PRO A 75 4.99 7.18 8.52
N HIS A 76 4.78 6.38 7.46
CA HIS A 76 5.63 6.42 6.27
C HIS A 76 5.43 7.70 5.45
N LEU A 77 4.26 8.35 5.51
CA LEU A 77 4.02 9.65 4.89
C LEU A 77 4.84 10.80 5.50
N THR A 78 5.53 10.58 6.63
CA THR A 78 6.49 11.54 7.19
C THR A 78 7.85 11.52 6.47
N ASP A 79 8.17 10.46 5.71
CA ASP A 79 9.37 10.39 4.88
C ASP A 79 9.07 11.02 3.50
N PRO A 80 9.86 12.03 3.05
CA PRO A 80 9.60 12.73 1.79
C PRO A 80 9.67 11.81 0.56
N ARG A 81 10.40 10.70 0.61
CA ARG A 81 10.55 9.75 -0.50
C ARG A 81 9.28 8.94 -0.71
N PHE A 82 8.78 8.36 0.37
CA PHE A 82 7.52 7.63 0.37
C PHE A 82 6.32 8.54 0.06
N ALA A 83 6.33 9.75 0.64
CA ALA A 83 5.33 10.78 0.37
C ALA A 83 5.32 11.24 -1.09
N ALA A 84 6.49 11.37 -1.74
CA ALA A 84 6.59 11.71 -3.15
C ALA A 84 6.03 10.61 -4.04
N PHE A 85 6.35 9.34 -3.76
CA PHE A 85 5.79 8.20 -4.47
C PHE A 85 4.26 8.15 -4.37
N THR A 86 3.72 8.27 -3.16
CA THR A 86 2.26 8.23 -2.94
C THR A 86 1.54 9.37 -3.69
N HIS A 87 2.19 10.54 -3.80
CA HIS A 87 1.67 11.68 -4.54
C HIS A 87 1.72 11.45 -6.07
N ALA A 88 2.84 10.95 -6.58
CA ALA A 88 3.00 10.61 -8.00
C ALA A 88 2.00 9.52 -8.42
N TYR A 89 1.80 8.51 -7.57
CA TYR A 89 0.79 7.48 -7.73
C TYR A 89 -0.63 8.07 -7.85
N GLY A 90 -1.01 8.97 -6.93
CA GLY A 90 -2.29 9.68 -7.00
C GLY A 90 -2.47 10.44 -8.31
N ARG A 91 -1.44 11.19 -8.75
CA ARG A 91 -1.47 11.95 -10.01
C ARG A 91 -1.61 11.03 -11.24
N ALA A 92 -0.88 9.92 -11.28
CA ALA A 92 -1.00 8.93 -12.35
C ALA A 92 -2.41 8.33 -12.41
N GLY A 93 -3.00 8.02 -11.25
CA GLY A 93 -4.36 7.47 -11.17
C GLY A 93 -5.47 8.42 -11.62
N VAL A 94 -5.30 9.73 -11.46
CA VAL A 94 -6.22 10.74 -12.02
C VAL A 94 -6.19 10.73 -13.57
N MET A 95 -5.03 10.44 -14.17
CA MET A 95 -4.85 10.37 -15.63
C MET A 95 -5.20 8.99 -16.21
N ALA A 96 -5.25 7.96 -15.37
CA ALA A 96 -5.43 6.57 -15.75
C ALA A 96 -6.87 6.23 -16.17
N ASN A 97 -7.00 5.45 -17.25
CA ASN A 97 -8.26 4.76 -17.55
C ASN A 97 -8.47 3.57 -16.60
N GLN A 98 -9.64 2.93 -16.64
CA GLN A 98 -9.98 1.83 -15.73
C GLN A 98 -8.99 0.64 -15.78
N LYS A 99 -8.44 0.31 -16.96
CA LYS A 99 -7.47 -0.79 -17.09
C LYS A 99 -6.12 -0.41 -16.48
N ASP A 100 -5.73 0.86 -16.57
CA ASP A 100 -4.51 1.38 -15.96
C ASP A 100 -4.66 1.50 -14.45
N GLN A 101 -5.84 1.88 -13.95
CA GLN A 101 -6.14 1.89 -12.52
C GLN A 101 -5.97 0.51 -11.87
N ALA A 102 -6.34 -0.57 -12.56
CA ALA A 102 -6.11 -1.94 -12.06
C ALA A 102 -4.62 -2.30 -11.97
N MET A 103 -3.80 -1.80 -12.90
CA MET A 103 -2.33 -1.99 -12.86
C MET A 103 -1.69 -1.12 -11.77
N LEU A 104 -2.16 0.11 -11.59
CA LEU A 104 -1.76 0.97 -10.48
C LEU A 104 -2.12 0.33 -9.13
N ALA A 105 -3.33 -0.21 -8.98
CA ALA A 105 -3.74 -0.89 -7.74
C ALA A 105 -2.79 -2.05 -7.39
N ARG A 106 -2.27 -2.78 -8.38
CA ARG A 106 -1.23 -3.80 -8.18
C ARG A 106 0.10 -3.22 -7.71
N LEU A 107 0.55 -2.12 -8.32
CA LEU A 107 1.75 -1.42 -7.88
C LEU A 107 1.61 -0.96 -6.42
N TYR A 108 0.46 -0.41 -6.06
CA TYR A 108 0.14 0.02 -4.69
C TYR A 108 0.12 -1.18 -3.72
N TRP A 109 -0.49 -2.28 -4.13
CA TRP A 109 -0.57 -3.52 -3.35
C TRP A 109 0.82 -4.05 -2.95
N PHE A 110 1.73 -4.18 -3.93
CA PHE A 110 3.07 -4.71 -3.67
C PHE A 110 4.06 -3.69 -3.11
N THR A 111 3.64 -2.45 -2.91
CA THR A 111 4.47 -1.41 -2.28
C THR A 111 3.82 -0.94 -0.99
N VAL A 112 2.86 -0.03 -1.07
CA VAL A 112 2.25 0.65 0.08
C VAL A 112 1.52 -0.33 1.01
N GLU A 113 0.91 -1.40 0.49
CA GLU A 113 0.16 -2.36 1.31
C GLU A 113 1.01 -3.53 1.84
N PHE A 114 1.79 -4.17 0.97
CA PHE A 114 2.54 -5.40 1.29
C PHE A 114 4.04 -5.30 0.95
N GLY A 115 4.61 -4.11 1.03
CA GLY A 115 6.03 -3.90 0.80
C GLY A 115 6.92 -4.34 1.97
N LEU A 116 8.07 -4.93 1.61
CA LEU A 116 9.16 -5.26 2.52
C LEU A 116 10.39 -4.41 2.22
N ILE A 117 11.29 -4.28 3.19
CA ILE A 117 12.54 -3.53 3.02
C ILE A 117 13.68 -4.27 3.73
N ASP A 118 14.85 -4.33 3.10
CA ASP A 118 16.09 -4.83 3.68
C ASP A 118 17.23 -3.85 3.39
N SER A 119 17.54 -3.00 4.37
CA SER A 119 18.62 -2.01 4.29
C SER A 119 19.98 -2.56 4.74
N GLY A 120 20.15 -3.88 4.78
CA GLY A 120 21.36 -4.55 5.29
C GLY A 120 21.35 -4.83 6.80
N GLU A 121 20.30 -4.42 7.51
CA GLU A 121 20.05 -4.73 8.94
C GLU A 121 19.03 -5.87 9.12
N GLY A 122 18.79 -6.59 8.03
CA GLY A 122 17.82 -7.66 7.91
C GLY A 122 16.44 -7.16 7.51
N LEU A 123 15.64 -8.11 7.03
CA LEU A 123 14.30 -7.88 6.50
C LEU A 123 13.37 -7.20 7.52
N ARG A 124 12.66 -6.17 7.08
CA ARG A 124 11.60 -5.44 7.79
C ARG A 124 10.43 -5.21 6.85
N THR A 125 9.34 -4.66 7.37
CA THR A 125 8.16 -4.29 6.59
C THR A 125 7.86 -2.80 6.72
N TYR A 126 7.31 -2.22 5.65
CA TYR A 126 6.69 -0.89 5.63
C TYR A 126 5.26 -0.93 5.08
N GLY A 127 4.81 -2.09 4.59
CA GLY A 127 3.48 -2.25 4.01
C GLY A 127 2.39 -2.16 5.07
N ALA A 128 1.43 -1.26 4.88
CA ALA A 128 0.35 -0.99 5.82
C ALA A 128 -0.49 -2.23 6.15
N GLY A 129 -0.80 -3.06 5.15
CA GLY A 129 -1.50 -4.33 5.30
C GLY A 129 -0.73 -5.34 6.15
N ILE A 130 0.61 -5.25 6.17
CA ILE A 130 1.46 -6.10 7.01
C ILE A 130 1.50 -5.55 8.44
N VAL A 131 1.88 -4.27 8.62
CA VAL A 131 2.08 -3.69 9.96
C VAL A 131 0.81 -3.59 10.80
N SER A 132 -0.37 -3.58 10.16
CA SER A 132 -1.68 -3.56 10.82
C SER A 132 -2.28 -4.95 11.03
N SER A 133 -1.56 -6.01 10.67
CA SER A 133 -1.97 -7.41 10.80
C SER A 133 -0.92 -8.24 11.55
N ILE A 134 -1.31 -8.79 12.70
CA ILE A 134 -0.44 -9.66 13.51
C ILE A 134 -0.02 -10.89 12.69
N GLY A 135 -0.98 -11.53 12.01
CA GLY A 135 -0.73 -12.72 11.22
C GLY A 135 0.16 -12.46 10.00
N GLU A 136 -0.12 -11.38 9.26
CA GLU A 136 0.67 -11.05 8.06
C GLU A 136 2.10 -10.65 8.43
N THR A 137 2.30 -9.91 9.54
CA THR A 137 3.63 -9.57 10.04
C THR A 137 4.46 -10.82 10.32
N GLN A 138 3.91 -11.79 11.04
CA GLN A 138 4.61 -13.05 11.34
C GLN A 138 4.91 -13.85 10.07
N TYR A 139 3.92 -13.97 9.19
CA TYR A 139 4.06 -14.73 7.95
C TYR A 139 5.08 -14.08 6.99
N ALA A 140 4.96 -12.79 6.72
CA ALA A 140 5.81 -12.06 5.79
C ALA A 140 7.29 -12.01 6.21
N LEU A 141 7.58 -11.98 7.52
CA LEU A 141 8.96 -11.86 8.02
C LEU A 141 9.62 -13.19 8.41
N HIS A 142 8.83 -14.20 8.82
CA HIS A 142 9.40 -15.40 9.44
C HIS A 142 9.04 -16.72 8.74
N SER A 143 8.03 -16.74 7.88
CA SER A 143 7.67 -17.94 7.11
C SER A 143 8.68 -18.23 6.00
N ASP A 144 8.95 -19.51 5.73
CA ASP A 144 9.72 -20.00 4.59
C ASP A 144 8.86 -20.17 3.32
N LYS A 145 7.54 -20.04 3.44
CA LYS A 145 6.57 -20.24 2.34
C LYS A 145 6.55 -19.13 1.29
N PRO A 146 6.50 -17.83 1.63
CA PRO A 146 6.34 -16.79 0.62
C PRO A 146 7.65 -16.53 -0.12
N VAL A 147 7.53 -16.25 -1.41
CA VAL A 147 8.65 -15.80 -2.25
C VAL A 147 8.91 -14.32 -1.96
N ARG A 148 10.15 -14.00 -1.59
CA ARG A 148 10.59 -12.60 -1.39
C ARG A 148 11.54 -12.25 -2.53
N LYS A 149 11.16 -11.27 -3.34
CA LYS A 149 11.93 -10.86 -4.53
C LYS A 149 12.49 -9.45 -4.35
N PRO A 150 13.65 -9.11 -4.94
CA PRO A 150 14.06 -7.72 -5.10
C PRO A 150 12.97 -6.92 -5.81
N PHE A 151 12.79 -5.67 -5.40
CA PHE A 151 11.84 -4.78 -6.03
C PHE A 151 12.26 -4.44 -7.47
N ASP A 152 11.38 -4.76 -8.42
CA ASP A 152 11.43 -4.31 -9.81
C ASP A 152 10.03 -3.85 -10.24
N PRO A 153 9.85 -2.62 -10.72
CA PRO A 153 8.51 -2.09 -11.01
C PRO A 153 7.81 -2.85 -12.14
N ILE A 154 8.54 -3.45 -13.08
CA ILE A 154 7.96 -4.23 -14.18
C ILE A 154 7.49 -5.60 -13.68
N ASP A 155 8.28 -6.32 -12.87
CA ASP A 155 7.87 -7.58 -12.23
C ASP A 155 6.65 -7.35 -11.33
N VAL A 156 6.68 -6.28 -10.53
CA VAL A 156 5.53 -5.87 -9.69
C VAL A 156 4.27 -5.69 -10.52
N LEU A 157 4.32 -4.89 -11.59
CA LEU A 157 3.16 -4.61 -12.45
C LEU A 157 2.62 -5.85 -13.17
N ARG A 158 3.45 -6.88 -13.36
CA ARG A 158 3.12 -8.14 -14.03
C ARG A 158 2.66 -9.24 -13.06
N THR A 159 2.77 -9.05 -11.75
CA THR A 159 2.49 -10.09 -10.75
C THR A 159 1.01 -10.13 -10.33
N PRO A 160 0.26 -11.22 -10.54
CA PRO A 160 -1.10 -11.36 -10.00
C PRO A 160 -1.12 -11.37 -8.47
N TYR A 161 -2.19 -10.85 -7.85
CA TYR A 161 -2.41 -10.89 -6.41
C TYR A 161 -3.85 -11.24 -6.06
N ARG A 162 -4.07 -11.67 -4.81
CA ARG A 162 -5.37 -11.91 -4.21
C ARG A 162 -5.41 -11.25 -2.83
N ILE A 163 -6.57 -10.69 -2.50
CA ILE A 163 -6.77 -9.89 -1.28
C ILE A 163 -7.18 -10.72 -0.07
N ASP A 164 -7.57 -11.97 -0.27
CA ASP A 164 -8.22 -12.85 0.70
C ASP A 164 -7.32 -14.01 1.17
N ILE A 165 -6.02 -13.92 0.91
CA ILE A 165 -5.01 -14.92 1.28
C ILE A 165 -3.75 -14.24 1.82
N TYR A 166 -2.95 -14.98 2.61
CA TYR A 166 -1.57 -14.60 2.87
C TYR A 166 -0.80 -14.45 1.56
N GLN A 167 0.00 -13.40 1.43
CA GLN A 167 0.62 -13.10 0.14
C GLN A 167 1.69 -14.13 -0.22
N PRO A 168 1.58 -14.80 -1.39
CA PRO A 168 2.60 -15.76 -1.81
C PRO A 168 3.88 -15.09 -2.32
N VAL A 169 3.81 -13.79 -2.63
CA VAL A 169 4.94 -12.98 -3.12
C VAL A 169 4.98 -11.65 -2.38
N TYR A 170 6.19 -11.25 -1.94
CA TYR A 170 6.49 -9.90 -1.47
C TYR A 170 7.66 -9.34 -2.28
N PHE A 171 7.65 -8.02 -2.49
CA PHE A 171 8.77 -7.30 -3.08
C PHE A 171 9.53 -6.53 -2.01
N VAL A 172 10.85 -6.61 -2.07
CA VAL A 172 11.79 -6.10 -1.07
C VAL A 172 12.55 -4.92 -1.66
N LEU A 173 12.37 -3.75 -1.06
CA LEU A 173 13.20 -2.57 -1.31
C LEU A 173 14.53 -2.69 -0.57
N GLU A 174 15.57 -2.10 -1.13
CA GLU A 174 16.84 -1.83 -0.44
C GLU A 174 16.75 -0.49 0.34
N SER A 175 16.06 0.49 -0.24
CA SER A 175 15.77 1.76 0.41
C SER A 175 14.52 2.42 -0.19
N PHE A 176 13.94 3.41 0.51
CA PHE A 176 12.87 4.24 -0.06
C PHE A 176 13.32 5.13 -1.22
N ASP A 177 14.61 5.22 -1.53
CA ASP A 177 15.10 5.93 -2.71
C ASP A 177 14.57 5.27 -3.99
N GLN A 178 14.38 3.94 -4.00
CA GLN A 178 13.77 3.26 -5.13
C GLN A 178 12.31 3.70 -5.38
N LEU A 179 11.53 3.95 -4.32
CA LEU A 179 10.19 4.53 -4.46
C LEU A 179 10.25 5.99 -4.92
N PHE A 180 11.23 6.75 -4.43
CA PHE A 180 11.44 8.14 -4.84
C PHE A 180 11.83 8.27 -6.31
N GLU A 181 12.73 7.42 -6.78
CA GLU A 181 13.12 7.31 -8.19
C GLU A 181 11.93 6.92 -9.06
N LEU A 182 11.16 5.91 -8.63
CA LEU A 182 9.93 5.51 -9.30
C LEU A 182 8.91 6.65 -9.38
N ALA A 183 8.83 7.51 -8.36
CA ALA A 183 7.97 8.69 -8.36
C ALA A 183 8.29 9.71 -9.47
N GLN A 184 9.53 9.68 -10.01
CA GLN A 184 9.97 10.54 -11.10
C GLN A 184 9.78 9.90 -12.49
N GLN A 185 9.39 8.63 -12.55
CA GLN A 185 9.20 7.91 -13.82
C GLN A 185 7.78 8.08 -14.37
N ASP A 186 7.63 7.75 -15.66
CA ASP A 186 6.30 7.63 -16.29
C ASP A 186 5.65 6.31 -15.87
N LEU A 187 4.85 6.35 -14.79
CA LEU A 187 4.13 5.18 -14.28
C LEU A 187 3.17 4.57 -15.33
N LEU A 188 2.57 5.38 -16.19
CA LEU A 188 1.68 4.86 -17.25
C LEU A 188 2.49 4.22 -18.38
N GLY A 189 3.67 4.75 -18.68
CA GLY A 189 4.66 4.14 -19.57
C GLY A 189 5.11 2.76 -19.08
N LEU A 190 5.45 2.63 -17.79
CA LEU A 190 5.80 1.34 -17.18
C LEU A 190 4.66 0.32 -17.27
N ILE A 191 3.41 0.76 -17.11
CA ILE A 191 2.23 -0.09 -17.29
C ILE A 191 2.15 -0.63 -18.73
N ASN A 192 2.42 0.20 -19.73
CA ASN A 192 2.42 -0.24 -21.12
C ASN A 192 3.53 -1.28 -21.38
N GLN A 193 4.75 -1.01 -20.91
CA GLN A 193 5.86 -1.95 -21.00
C GLN A 193 5.54 -3.30 -20.32
N ALA A 194 4.95 -3.27 -19.13
CA ALA A 194 4.54 -4.47 -18.39
C ALA A 194 3.52 -5.31 -19.18
N ARG A 195 2.57 -4.66 -19.87
CA ARG A 195 1.57 -5.36 -20.70
C ARG A 195 2.18 -6.01 -21.94
N GLU A 196 3.13 -5.35 -22.59
CA GLU A 196 3.83 -5.91 -23.76
C GLU A 196 4.59 -7.20 -23.41
N LEU A 197 5.11 -7.28 -22.19
CA LEU A 197 5.82 -8.46 -21.68
C LEU A 197 4.89 -9.58 -21.16
N GLY A 198 3.58 -9.33 -21.10
CA GLY A 198 2.58 -10.28 -20.59
C GLY A 198 2.62 -10.45 -19.06
N MET A 199 1.51 -10.93 -18.49
CA MET A 199 1.38 -11.16 -17.04
C MET A 199 2.11 -12.43 -16.59
N HIS A 200 2.59 -12.45 -15.35
CA HIS A 200 3.09 -13.67 -14.72
C HIS A 200 1.94 -14.61 -14.37
N GLU A 201 2.26 -15.91 -14.28
CA GLU A 201 1.32 -16.90 -13.77
C GLU A 201 1.07 -16.69 -12.26
N PRO A 202 -0.17 -16.81 -11.78
CA PRO A 202 -0.48 -16.72 -10.35
C PRO A 202 0.21 -17.84 -9.56
N LEU A 203 0.75 -17.52 -8.39
CA LEU A 203 1.27 -18.52 -7.42
C LEU A 203 0.18 -19.03 -6.47
N PHE A 204 -1.09 -18.84 -6.81
CA PHE A 204 -2.24 -19.22 -6.01
C PHE A 204 -3.31 -19.86 -6.90
N PRO A 205 -4.11 -20.79 -6.36
CA PRO A 205 -5.21 -21.38 -7.12
C PRO A 205 -6.28 -20.33 -7.46
N PRO A 206 -7.06 -20.54 -8.53
CA PRO A 206 -8.21 -19.71 -8.83
C PRO A 206 -9.19 -19.73 -7.65
N PRO A 207 -10.06 -18.70 -7.51
CA PRO A 207 -11.10 -18.70 -6.49
C PRO A 207 -11.93 -19.98 -6.59
N GLU A 208 -12.25 -20.60 -5.45
CA GLU A 208 -13.21 -21.71 -5.45
C GLU A 208 -14.54 -21.19 -6.00
N LYS A 209 -15.10 -21.88 -7.00
CA LYS A 209 -16.44 -21.55 -7.47
C LYS A 209 -17.39 -21.81 -6.30
N VAL A 210 -18.01 -20.75 -5.79
CA VAL A 210 -19.12 -20.88 -4.84
C VAL A 210 -20.16 -21.76 -5.52
N ALA A 211 -20.42 -22.94 -4.93
CA ALA A 211 -21.38 -23.91 -5.42
C ALA A 211 -22.82 -23.40 -5.29
#